data_AF-A0AB34X1K5-F1
#
_entry.id   AF-A0AB34X1K5-F1
#
_cell.length_a   1.000
_cell.length_b   1.000
_cell.length_c   1.000
_cell.angle_alpha   90.00
_cell.angle_beta   90.00
_cell.angle_gamma   90.00
#
_symmetry.space_group_name_H-M   'P 1'
#
loop_
_entity.id
_entity.type
_entity.pdbx_description
1 polymer ?
#
loop_
_entity_poly.entity_id
_entity_poly.type
_entity_poly.pdbx_seq_one_letter_code
_entity_poly.pdbx_strand_id
1 'polypeptide(L)'
;MSESPLTDTSTFARIETGKIRAVRITEQGLQAQKQAAAINPGASYMRSQGMLPASDFTEIGCPQLVVFPAEVTPDEVEALAVSLWEDAGWLAPGRLRLNGQAELAGPFQVDQSVREILKLPTYSEIAFRLDCPQMRAGQLTEELRGVDLLTDAFAASEPIGLEFEVLSGLLAICRRLGGSLRVGAGSSAKDAAAQILSPDPDSAVNLAVYSPYWIEKTSLQELLEPVLGELSSDPGVPERPSRSQRRLEREAESLVTAQLGKEKLAWIAAEAAAFDQEVGSQLTNSGAYALYGSLGLGADFFLGAEAGTQVPCALRFHPAHGKPFAIYQLQWLGHPEGNRRLSRVERVARMKVTNAFEDAARLLGEVAAGTVVDEDSFLVTWN
;
A
#
# COMPACT_ATOMS: atom_id res chain seq x y z
N MET A 1 -12.33 20.15 11.93
CA MET A 1 -11.68 19.92 13.23
C MET A 1 -12.19 18.58 13.73
N SER A 2 -11.63 17.51 13.16
CA SER A 2 -11.87 16.11 13.54
C SER A 2 -10.49 15.57 13.85
N GLU A 3 -10.08 15.65 15.12
CA GLU A 3 -8.82 15.14 15.61
C GLU A 3 -9.03 13.67 15.99
N SER A 4 -8.86 12.77 15.03
CA SER A 4 -8.67 11.34 15.26
C SER A 4 -8.07 10.76 13.99
N PRO A 5 -6.75 10.45 13.93
CA PRO A 5 -6.21 9.69 12.82
C PRO A 5 -6.86 8.31 12.82
N LEU A 6 -7.17 7.83 11.62
CA LEU A 6 -7.80 6.54 11.37
C LEU A 6 -6.96 5.40 11.95
N THR A 7 -7.60 4.58 12.79
CA THR A 7 -7.18 3.23 13.24
C THR A 7 -5.92 3.11 14.11
N ASP A 8 -6.17 2.75 15.38
CA ASP A 8 -5.18 2.43 16.41
C ASP A 8 -4.49 1.09 16.04
N THR A 9 -3.19 1.12 15.72
CA THR A 9 -2.42 -0.08 15.40
C THR A 9 -1.92 -0.70 16.71
N SER A 10 -2.54 -1.81 17.11
CA SER A 10 -2.09 -2.54 18.31
C SER A 10 -0.68 -3.14 18.12
N THR A 11 0.28 -2.70 18.93
CA THR A 11 1.71 -3.07 18.88
C THR A 11 2.03 -4.48 19.41
N PHE A 12 1.05 -5.36 19.60
CA PHE A 12 1.28 -6.66 20.25
C PHE A 12 0.56 -7.80 19.52
N ALA A 13 1.20 -8.30 18.46
CA ALA A 13 0.99 -9.70 18.08
C ALA A 13 1.55 -10.59 19.20
N ARG A 14 0.66 -11.19 20.00
CA ARG A 14 1.03 -12.30 20.88
C ARG A 14 1.38 -13.51 19.99
N ILE A 15 2.68 -13.68 19.75
CA ILE A 15 3.20 -14.77 18.94
C ILE A 15 3.46 -15.99 19.85
N GLU A 16 2.60 -17.01 19.78
CA GLU A 16 2.98 -18.37 20.20
C GLU A 16 3.68 -19.08 19.03
N THR A 17 4.97 -18.82 18.83
CA THR A 17 5.77 -19.60 17.87
C THR A 17 6.14 -20.96 18.47
N GLY A 18 5.89 -22.00 17.69
CA GLY A 18 6.22 -23.38 18.04
C GLY A 18 7.73 -23.59 18.29
N LYS A 19 8.02 -24.20 19.46
CA LYS A 19 9.14 -25.10 19.80
C LYS A 19 10.59 -24.74 19.42
N ILE A 20 10.97 -23.48 19.26
CA ILE A 20 12.38 -23.07 19.46
C ILE A 20 12.47 -22.45 20.86
N ARG A 21 13.21 -23.10 21.77
CA ARG A 21 13.43 -22.55 23.12
C ARG A 21 14.30 -21.30 22.99
N ALA A 22 13.73 -20.13 23.25
CA ALA A 22 14.50 -18.91 23.43
C ALA A 22 15.47 -19.11 24.62
N VAL A 23 16.73 -18.71 24.47
CA VAL A 23 17.73 -18.81 25.54
C VAL A 23 18.21 -17.41 25.90
N ARG A 24 18.16 -17.07 27.19
CA ARG A 24 18.65 -15.79 27.71
C ARG A 24 19.95 -16.01 28.48
N ILE A 25 20.95 -15.18 28.22
CA ILE A 25 22.16 -15.11 29.05
C ILE A 25 21.90 -14.12 30.17
N THR A 26 21.93 -14.59 31.42
CA THR A 26 21.86 -13.73 32.62
C THR A 26 23.19 -13.82 33.39
N GLU A 27 23.34 -13.02 34.44
CA GLU A 27 24.48 -13.12 35.37
C GLU A 27 24.61 -14.51 36.03
N GLN A 28 23.57 -15.35 35.92
CA GLN A 28 23.53 -16.73 36.41
C GLN A 28 23.72 -17.79 35.30
N GLY A 29 24.03 -17.38 34.05
CA GLY A 29 24.30 -18.28 32.92
C GLY A 29 23.18 -18.35 31.85
N LEU A 30 23.26 -19.34 30.94
CA LEU A 30 22.23 -19.59 29.92
C LEU A 30 20.97 -20.20 30.56
N GLN A 31 19.84 -19.50 30.47
CA GLN A 31 18.54 -19.99 30.89
C GLN A 31 17.60 -20.17 29.70
N ALA A 32 17.04 -21.38 29.54
CA ALA A 32 16.06 -21.68 28.50
C ALA A 32 14.66 -21.21 28.94
N GLN A 33 14.03 -20.36 28.12
CA GLN A 33 12.68 -19.87 28.32
C GLN A 33 11.66 -20.72 27.55
N LYS A 34 10.46 -20.86 28.14
CA LYS A 34 9.31 -21.58 27.55
C LYS A 34 8.47 -20.73 26.59
N GLN A 35 8.73 -19.43 26.51
CA GLN A 35 8.11 -18.52 25.56
C GLN A 35 9.14 -18.18 24.47
N ALA A 36 8.70 -18.20 23.22
CA ALA A 36 9.48 -17.63 22.13
C ALA A 36 9.55 -16.12 22.35
N ALA A 37 10.64 -15.66 22.95
CA ALA A 37 10.93 -14.25 23.04
C ALA A 37 11.37 -13.81 21.65
N ALA A 38 10.55 -13.02 20.96
CA ALA A 38 11.11 -12.00 20.10
C ALA A 38 12.12 -11.24 20.97
N ILE A 39 13.40 -11.28 20.62
CA ILE A 39 14.39 -10.47 21.30
C ILE A 39 14.03 -9.04 20.93
N ASN A 40 13.22 -8.38 21.75
CA ASN A 40 13.10 -6.93 21.69
C ASN A 40 14.50 -6.43 22.04
N PRO A 41 15.27 -5.87 21.10
CA PRO A 41 16.63 -5.41 21.35
C PRO A 41 16.69 -4.29 22.41
N GLY A 42 15.50 -3.79 22.81
CA GLY A 42 15.27 -2.73 23.75
C GLY A 42 15.42 -1.38 23.10
N ALA A 43 14.98 -0.33 23.80
CA ALA A 43 15.08 1.08 23.43
C ALA A 43 16.49 1.56 23.03
N SER A 44 17.52 0.72 23.17
CA SER A 44 18.91 0.98 22.76
C SER A 44 19.07 1.00 21.25
N TYR A 45 18.32 0.17 20.52
CA TYR A 45 18.41 0.09 19.06
C TYR A 45 17.63 1.20 18.37
N MET A 46 16.59 1.71 19.03
CA MET A 46 15.73 2.79 18.53
C MET A 46 16.18 4.20 18.98
N ARG A 47 17.36 4.34 19.60
CA ARG A 47 17.84 5.66 20.05
C ARG A 47 18.07 6.59 18.88
N SER A 48 17.74 7.87 19.11
CA SER A 48 18.13 8.95 18.20
C SER A 48 19.62 8.88 17.89
N GLN A 49 19.93 8.95 16.61
CA GLN A 49 21.29 9.04 16.07
C GLN A 49 21.83 10.48 16.10
N GLY A 50 21.13 11.40 16.77
CA GLY A 50 21.43 12.82 16.82
C GLY A 50 20.71 13.61 15.74
N MET A 51 21.23 14.81 15.44
CA MET A 51 20.69 15.68 14.40
C MET A 51 20.98 15.13 13.01
N LEU A 52 20.03 15.24 12.09
CA LEU A 52 20.22 14.84 10.70
C LEU A 52 21.36 15.69 10.06
N PRO A 53 22.41 15.07 9.50
CA PRO A 53 23.46 15.79 8.81
C PRO A 53 22.95 16.33 7.46
N ALA A 54 22.40 17.54 7.45
CA ALA A 54 21.84 18.17 6.24
C ALA A 54 22.87 18.29 5.09
N SER A 55 24.18 18.31 5.41
CA SER A 55 25.26 18.31 4.42
C SER A 55 25.30 17.07 3.53
N ASP A 56 24.74 15.95 3.99
CA ASP A 56 24.68 14.70 3.22
C ASP A 56 23.64 14.77 2.10
N PHE A 57 22.81 15.81 2.10
CA PHE A 57 21.69 15.98 1.19
C PHE A 57 21.89 17.20 0.27
N THR A 58 22.54 16.98 -0.88
CA THR A 58 22.74 18.00 -1.92
C THR A 58 21.53 18.14 -2.86
N GLU A 59 21.35 19.26 -3.57
CA GLU A 59 20.26 19.37 -4.56
C GLU A 59 20.34 18.31 -5.68
N ILE A 60 21.55 17.78 -5.93
CA ILE A 60 21.85 16.82 -6.99
C ILE A 60 22.18 15.45 -6.38
N GLY A 61 21.49 14.38 -6.79
CA GLY A 61 21.86 12.99 -6.45
C GLY A 61 21.65 12.60 -4.98
N CYS A 62 20.73 13.27 -4.29
CA CYS A 62 20.44 13.07 -2.87
C CYS A 62 20.06 11.62 -2.49
N PRO A 63 20.52 11.12 -1.33
CA PRO A 63 19.88 10.00 -0.66
C PRO A 63 18.39 10.30 -0.42
N GLN A 64 17.56 9.26 -0.52
CA GLN A 64 16.14 9.35 -0.22
C GLN A 64 15.95 9.48 1.30
N LEU A 65 14.98 10.30 1.71
CA LEU A 65 14.71 10.56 3.12
C LEU A 65 13.21 10.39 3.39
N VAL A 66 12.86 9.64 4.42
CA VAL A 66 11.50 9.60 4.95
C VAL A 66 11.45 10.47 6.21
N VAL A 67 10.42 11.29 6.33
CA VAL A 67 10.23 12.20 7.46
C VAL A 67 8.84 12.03 8.06
N PHE A 68 8.77 12.18 9.38
CA PHE A 68 7.56 12.01 10.17
C PHE A 68 7.37 13.13 11.20
N PRO A 69 6.12 13.34 11.68
CA PRO A 69 5.82 14.10 12.88
C PRO A 69 6.51 13.56 14.14
N ALA A 70 6.56 14.38 15.20
CA ALA A 70 7.22 14.02 16.46
C ALA A 70 6.53 12.89 17.22
N GLU A 71 5.25 12.68 16.98
CA GLU A 71 4.45 11.64 17.64
C GLU A 71 4.81 10.24 17.14
N VAL A 72 5.37 10.13 15.93
CA VAL A 72 5.73 8.85 15.32
C VAL A 72 6.98 8.28 15.96
N THR A 73 6.85 7.06 16.47
CA THR A 73 7.94 6.33 17.09
C THR A 73 8.66 5.42 16.08
N PRO A 74 9.95 5.10 16.30
CA PRO A 74 10.65 4.11 15.48
C PRO A 74 10.00 2.72 15.51
N ASP A 75 9.29 2.39 16.59
CA ASP A 75 8.59 1.12 16.76
C ASP A 75 7.40 1.01 15.80
N GLU A 76 6.68 2.10 15.57
CA GLU A 76 5.59 2.16 14.58
C GLU A 76 6.13 1.98 13.16
N VAL A 77 7.27 2.60 12.84
CA VAL A 77 7.94 2.44 11.54
C VAL A 77 8.40 0.99 11.33
N GLU A 78 8.98 0.36 12.35
CA GLU A 78 9.34 -1.06 12.30
C GLU A 78 8.10 -1.94 12.12
N ALA A 79 7.03 -1.72 12.89
CA ALA A 79 5.81 -2.53 12.83
C ALA A 79 5.19 -2.53 11.42
N LEU A 80 5.17 -1.38 10.76
CA LEU A 80 4.69 -1.27 9.38
C LEU A 80 5.68 -1.90 8.38
N ALA A 81 6.99 -1.71 8.55
CA ALA A 81 7.98 -2.39 7.70
C ALA A 81 7.87 -3.92 7.78
N VAL A 82 7.69 -4.46 8.99
CA VAL A 82 7.44 -5.88 9.25
C VAL A 82 6.15 -6.35 8.59
N SER A 83 5.14 -5.50 8.43
CA SER A 83 3.89 -5.85 7.74
C SER A 83 4.06 -5.98 6.23
N LEU A 84 5.00 -5.23 5.63
CA LEU A 84 5.26 -5.24 4.19
C LEU A 84 6.27 -6.30 3.76
N TRP A 85 7.34 -6.48 4.54
CA TRP A 85 8.49 -7.30 4.13
C TRP A 85 8.84 -8.37 5.15
N GLU A 86 9.10 -9.59 4.66
CA GLU A 86 9.48 -10.72 5.52
C GLU A 86 10.83 -10.50 6.20
N ASP A 87 11.74 -9.79 5.51
CA ASP A 87 13.10 -9.51 5.96
C ASP A 87 13.20 -8.35 6.95
N ALA A 88 12.13 -7.60 7.18
CA ALA A 88 12.21 -6.38 7.95
C ALA A 88 12.54 -6.63 9.43
N GLY A 89 13.38 -5.76 9.99
CA GLY A 89 13.80 -5.81 11.40
C GLY A 89 15.12 -5.10 11.66
N TRP A 90 15.38 -4.74 12.92
CA TRP A 90 16.61 -4.05 13.30
C TRP A 90 17.84 -4.96 13.16
N LEU A 91 18.83 -4.51 12.39
CA LEU A 91 20.13 -5.19 12.25
C LEU A 91 21.14 -4.71 13.29
N ALA A 92 21.09 -3.42 13.61
CA ALA A 92 21.97 -2.74 14.55
C ALA A 92 21.27 -1.50 15.10
N PRO A 93 21.81 -0.85 16.15
CA PRO A 93 21.28 0.41 16.62
C PRO A 93 21.21 1.45 15.50
N GLY A 94 20.02 1.98 15.30
CA GLY A 94 19.71 2.96 14.28
C GLY A 94 19.71 2.45 12.84
N ARG A 95 19.65 1.12 12.64
CA ARG A 95 19.66 0.46 11.32
C ARG A 95 18.54 -0.57 11.21
N LEU A 96 17.46 -0.19 10.54
CA LEU A 96 16.28 -1.01 10.28
C LEU A 96 16.36 -1.59 8.86
N ARG A 97 16.44 -2.91 8.72
CA ARG A 97 16.31 -3.54 7.40
C ARG A 97 14.85 -3.46 6.95
N LEU A 98 14.65 -3.19 5.67
CA LEU A 98 13.35 -3.24 5.01
C LEU A 98 13.22 -4.54 4.22
N ASN A 99 13.93 -4.64 3.10
CA ASN A 99 13.92 -5.79 2.21
C ASN A 99 15.28 -5.98 1.54
N GLY A 100 15.80 -7.21 1.48
CA GLY A 100 17.07 -7.51 0.83
C GLY A 100 18.22 -6.60 1.30
N GLN A 101 18.72 -5.75 0.40
CA GLN A 101 19.82 -4.79 0.64
C GLN A 101 19.35 -3.38 1.04
N ALA A 102 18.05 -3.15 1.18
CA ALA A 102 17.48 -1.85 1.53
C ALA A 102 17.32 -1.70 3.04
N GLU A 103 17.80 -0.57 3.57
CA GLU A 103 17.80 -0.28 5.00
C GLU A 103 17.47 1.19 5.28
N LEU A 104 16.83 1.45 6.42
CA LEU A 104 16.68 2.79 6.99
C LEU A 104 17.74 3.03 8.06
N ALA A 105 18.47 4.12 7.92
CA ALA A 105 19.33 4.68 8.95
C ALA A 105 18.58 5.79 9.70
N GLY A 106 18.55 5.72 11.03
CA GLY A 106 17.80 6.66 11.88
C GLY A 106 17.30 5.98 13.15
N PRO A 107 16.52 6.64 14.01
CA PRO A 107 15.89 7.95 13.79
C PRO A 107 16.88 9.11 13.97
N PHE A 108 16.82 10.09 13.06
CA PHE A 108 17.48 11.39 13.20
C PHE A 108 16.48 12.45 13.65
N GLN A 109 16.94 13.42 14.45
CA GLN A 109 16.17 14.61 14.75
C GLN A 109 16.26 15.63 13.62
N VAL A 110 15.18 16.35 13.38
CA VAL A 110 15.08 17.41 12.39
C VAL A 110 14.67 18.71 13.09
N ASP A 111 15.58 19.68 13.14
CA ASP A 111 15.27 21.02 13.65
C ASP A 111 14.80 21.98 12.53
N GLN A 112 14.51 23.21 12.93
CA GLN A 112 14.07 24.25 12.01
C GLN A 112 15.09 24.54 10.90
N SER A 113 16.40 24.54 11.22
CA SER A 113 17.44 24.82 10.25
C SER A 113 17.52 23.71 9.19
N VAL A 114 17.48 22.45 9.62
CA VAL A 114 17.45 21.29 8.72
C VAL A 114 16.21 21.32 7.83
N ARG A 115 15.03 21.62 8.39
CA ARG A 115 13.79 21.75 7.61
C ARG A 115 13.91 22.81 6.51
N GLU A 116 14.44 23.98 6.83
CA GLU A 116 14.61 25.08 5.88
C GLU A 116 15.62 24.73 4.77
N ILE A 117 16.76 24.13 5.13
CA ILE A 117 17.80 23.72 4.18
C ILE A 117 17.27 22.66 3.21
N LEU A 118 16.57 21.66 3.73
CA LEU A 118 16.08 20.51 2.95
C LEU A 118 14.69 20.73 2.35
N LYS A 119 14.07 21.90 2.61
CA LYS A 119 12.73 22.30 2.20
C LYS A 119 11.63 21.33 2.67
N LEU A 120 11.82 20.71 3.84
CA LEU A 120 10.92 19.68 4.38
C LEU A 120 9.60 20.29 4.89
N PRO A 121 8.52 19.49 4.98
CA PRO A 121 7.27 19.91 5.62
C PRO A 121 7.48 20.39 7.05
N THR A 122 6.68 21.36 7.51
CA THR A 122 6.85 22.01 8.83
C THR A 122 6.69 21.05 10.01
N TYR A 123 5.94 19.97 9.84
CA TYR A 123 5.75 18.94 10.87
C TYR A 123 6.94 17.97 10.98
N SER A 124 7.94 18.04 10.09
CA SER A 124 9.04 17.05 10.06
C SER A 124 9.95 17.23 11.26
N GLU A 125 9.94 16.26 12.17
CA GLU A 125 10.78 16.25 13.39
C GLU A 125 11.64 15.00 13.52
N ILE A 126 11.19 13.89 12.92
CA ILE A 126 11.91 12.62 12.90
C ILE A 126 12.19 12.24 11.45
N ALA A 127 13.39 11.74 11.17
CA ALA A 127 13.77 11.33 9.82
C ALA A 127 14.56 10.03 9.78
N PHE A 128 14.40 9.30 8.68
CA PHE A 128 15.15 8.11 8.33
C PHE A 128 15.73 8.27 6.93
N ARG A 129 17.04 8.06 6.79
CA ARG A 129 17.70 8.01 5.48
C ARG A 129 17.56 6.61 4.91
N LEU A 130 17.14 6.51 3.66
CA LEU A 130 17.10 5.25 2.95
C LEU A 130 18.44 4.97 2.27
N ASP A 131 19.05 3.86 2.66
CA ASP A 131 20.21 3.26 2.00
C ASP A 131 19.69 2.09 1.14
N CYS A 132 19.51 2.32 -0.16
CA CYS A 132 19.01 1.32 -1.13
C CYS A 132 19.84 1.37 -2.41
N PRO A 133 20.24 0.22 -2.99
CA PRO A 133 20.85 0.18 -4.32
C PRO A 133 19.95 0.83 -5.36
N GLN A 134 20.53 1.69 -6.21
CA GLN A 134 19.77 2.33 -7.29
C GLN A 134 19.54 1.36 -8.43
N MET A 135 18.27 1.16 -8.79
CA MET A 135 17.81 0.31 -9.88
C MET A 135 16.81 1.10 -10.72
N ARG A 136 17.23 1.49 -11.92
CA ARG A 136 16.48 2.41 -12.78
C ARG A 136 16.27 1.88 -14.19
N ALA A 137 15.11 2.19 -14.74
CA ALA A 137 14.79 2.04 -16.15
C ALA A 137 14.98 3.36 -16.90
N GLY A 138 14.49 3.38 -18.15
CA GLY A 138 14.51 4.55 -19.02
C GLY A 138 13.58 5.66 -18.55
N GLN A 139 13.43 6.66 -19.42
CA GLN A 139 12.51 7.76 -19.21
C GLN A 139 11.05 7.27 -19.25
N LEU A 140 10.23 7.80 -18.35
CA LEU A 140 8.80 7.56 -18.34
C LEU A 140 8.16 8.12 -19.61
N THR A 141 7.29 7.33 -20.22
CA THR A 141 6.56 7.76 -21.42
C THR A 141 5.56 8.88 -21.08
N GLU A 142 5.23 9.72 -22.05
CA GLU A 142 4.34 10.88 -21.82
C GLU A 142 2.94 10.49 -21.37
N GLU A 143 2.48 9.32 -21.81
CA GLU A 143 1.14 8.79 -21.52
C GLU A 143 0.98 8.35 -20.07
N LEU A 144 2.09 8.06 -19.37
CA LEU A 144 2.07 7.60 -17.97
C LEU A 144 2.29 8.74 -16.97
N ARG A 145 2.54 9.97 -17.44
CA ARG A 145 2.68 11.12 -16.54
C ARG A 145 1.34 11.50 -15.91
N GLY A 146 1.35 11.84 -14.63
CA GLY A 146 0.18 12.27 -13.87
C GLY A 146 -0.62 11.12 -13.25
N VAL A 147 -0.22 9.87 -13.48
CA VAL A 147 -0.91 8.67 -12.99
C VAL A 147 -0.58 8.38 -11.54
N ASP A 148 0.70 8.45 -11.17
CA ASP A 148 1.20 8.08 -9.86
C ASP A 148 2.27 9.07 -9.35
N LEU A 149 2.22 9.37 -8.04
CA LEU A 149 3.12 10.29 -7.36
C LEU A 149 4.58 9.88 -7.50
N LEU A 150 4.88 8.59 -7.31
CA LEU A 150 6.24 8.08 -7.30
C LEU A 150 6.81 8.07 -8.72
N THR A 151 6.07 7.52 -9.67
CA THR A 151 6.52 7.43 -11.06
C THR A 151 6.75 8.81 -11.68
N ASP A 152 5.89 9.79 -11.36
CA ASP A 152 6.07 11.19 -11.78
C ASP A 152 7.33 11.82 -11.20
N ALA A 153 7.64 11.55 -9.93
CA ALA A 153 8.84 12.07 -9.28
C ALA A 153 10.13 11.58 -9.96
N PHE A 154 10.05 10.40 -10.59
CA PHE A 154 11.12 9.74 -11.30
C PHE A 154 10.93 9.73 -12.82
N ALA A 155 10.17 10.67 -13.39
CA ALA A 155 9.84 10.67 -14.83
C ALA A 155 11.07 10.60 -15.77
N ALA A 156 12.23 11.09 -15.34
CA ALA A 156 13.47 11.02 -16.12
C ALA A 156 14.21 9.65 -16.04
N SER A 157 13.93 8.84 -15.01
CA SER A 157 14.59 7.57 -14.74
C SER A 157 13.76 6.77 -13.73
N GLU A 158 12.86 5.92 -14.23
CA GLU A 158 11.86 5.23 -13.42
C GLU A 158 12.50 4.20 -12.46
N PRO A 159 12.13 4.16 -11.17
CA PRO A 159 12.50 3.07 -10.24
C PRO A 159 12.01 1.71 -10.75
N ILE A 160 12.85 0.70 -10.65
CA ILE A 160 12.47 -0.70 -10.91
C ILE A 160 13.03 -1.64 -9.85
N GLY A 161 12.49 -2.86 -9.78
CA GLY A 161 12.97 -3.91 -8.87
C GLY A 161 12.91 -3.48 -7.41
N LEU A 162 13.95 -3.81 -6.64
CA LEU A 162 14.01 -3.56 -5.19
C LEU A 162 13.79 -2.08 -4.85
N GLU A 163 14.32 -1.15 -5.65
CA GLU A 163 14.17 0.26 -5.37
C GLU A 163 12.72 0.73 -5.51
N PHE A 164 11.99 0.26 -6.52
CA PHE A 164 10.56 0.55 -6.67
C PHE A 164 9.77 -0.01 -5.49
N GLU A 165 9.96 -1.30 -5.20
CA GLU A 165 9.25 -1.99 -4.12
C GLU A 165 9.41 -1.28 -2.77
N VAL A 166 10.64 -0.85 -2.45
CA VAL A 166 10.95 -0.16 -1.20
C VAL A 166 10.35 1.25 -1.18
N LEU A 167 10.47 2.02 -2.26
CA LEU A 167 9.91 3.37 -2.32
C LEU A 167 8.39 3.37 -2.24
N SER A 168 7.73 2.44 -2.93
CA SER A 168 6.27 2.26 -2.85
C SER A 168 5.83 1.86 -1.45
N GLY A 169 6.52 0.92 -0.80
CA GLY A 169 6.23 0.55 0.59
C GLY A 169 6.50 1.67 1.59
N LEU A 170 7.52 2.51 1.38
CA LEU A 170 7.75 3.68 2.23
C LEU A 170 6.67 4.75 2.04
N LEU A 171 6.10 4.91 0.84
CA LEU A 171 4.95 5.79 0.63
C LEU A 171 3.71 5.27 1.36
N ALA A 172 3.47 3.95 1.36
CA ALA A 172 2.43 3.34 2.18
C ALA A 172 2.61 3.64 3.68
N ILE A 173 3.84 3.48 4.19
CA ILE A 173 4.19 3.85 5.58
C ILE A 173 3.97 5.35 5.83
N CYS A 174 4.38 6.22 4.91
CA CYS A 174 4.16 7.67 5.01
C CYS A 174 2.66 7.99 5.06
N ARG A 175 1.86 7.35 4.21
CA ARG A 175 0.42 7.54 4.17
C ARG A 175 -0.21 7.19 5.51
N ARG A 176 0.18 6.06 6.09
CA ARG A 176 -0.31 5.56 7.37
C ARG A 176 0.07 6.44 8.56
N LEU A 177 1.31 6.93 8.58
CA LEU A 177 1.88 7.68 9.72
C LEU A 177 1.86 9.21 9.52
N GLY A 178 1.24 9.72 8.45
CA GLY A 178 1.23 11.16 8.14
C GLY A 178 2.61 11.73 7.80
N GLY A 179 3.50 10.90 7.23
CA GLY A 179 4.85 11.26 6.83
C GLY A 179 4.98 11.79 5.40
N SER A 180 6.22 12.06 4.99
CA SER A 180 6.57 12.37 3.61
C SER A 180 7.86 11.70 3.19
N LEU A 181 7.96 11.38 1.91
CA LEU A 181 9.16 10.86 1.27
C LEU A 181 9.80 11.97 0.42
N ARG A 182 11.02 12.37 0.76
CA ARG A 182 11.85 13.24 -0.07
C ARG A 182 12.73 12.38 -0.96
N VAL A 183 12.54 12.50 -2.27
CA VAL A 183 13.31 11.77 -3.28
C VAL A 183 14.26 12.71 -4.02
N GLY A 184 15.50 12.26 -4.21
CA GLY A 184 16.44 12.93 -5.11
C GLY A 184 16.08 12.68 -6.57
N ALA A 185 16.40 13.62 -7.46
CA ALA A 185 16.23 13.41 -8.89
C ALA A 185 17.04 12.19 -9.38
N GLY A 186 16.43 11.41 -10.27
CA GLY A 186 17.09 10.27 -10.91
C GLY A 186 18.39 10.67 -11.61
N SER A 187 19.34 9.73 -11.73
CA SER A 187 20.70 9.97 -12.24
C SER A 187 20.77 10.60 -13.64
N SER A 188 19.72 10.45 -14.45
CA SER A 188 19.58 11.03 -15.80
C SER A 188 19.17 12.51 -15.80
N ALA A 189 18.67 13.02 -14.68
CA ALA A 189 18.31 14.42 -14.48
C ALA A 189 19.22 15.04 -13.41
N LYS A 190 20.53 15.07 -13.70
CA LYS A 190 21.56 15.62 -12.78
C LYS A 190 21.28 17.04 -12.29
N ASP A 191 20.40 17.78 -12.94
CA ASP A 191 20.02 19.17 -12.58
C ASP A 191 18.59 19.30 -12.04
N ALA A 192 17.84 18.20 -11.87
CA ALA A 192 16.48 18.27 -11.33
C ALA A 192 16.50 18.36 -9.80
N ALA A 193 15.65 19.23 -9.26
CA ALA A 193 15.51 19.41 -7.83
C ALA A 193 14.90 18.16 -7.18
N ALA A 194 15.28 17.92 -5.92
CA ALA A 194 14.61 16.92 -5.09
C ALA A 194 13.12 17.26 -4.92
N GLN A 195 12.30 16.22 -4.86
CA GLN A 195 10.85 16.33 -4.72
C GLN A 195 10.40 15.76 -3.38
N ILE A 196 9.30 16.28 -2.86
CA ILE A 196 8.67 15.80 -1.62
C ILE A 196 7.32 15.22 -1.99
N LEU A 197 7.16 13.95 -1.67
CA LEU A 197 5.95 13.17 -1.87
C LEU A 197 5.24 13.04 -0.53
N SER A 198 4.10 13.70 -0.42
CA SER A 198 3.25 13.70 0.76
C SER A 198 1.93 13.00 0.40
N PRO A 199 1.83 11.67 0.60
CA PRO A 199 0.60 10.95 0.28
C PRO A 199 -0.58 11.45 1.14
N ASP A 200 -1.79 11.45 0.58
CA ASP A 200 -3.00 11.78 1.33
C ASP A 200 -3.35 10.62 2.28
N PRO A 201 -3.34 10.81 3.62
CA PRO A 201 -3.68 9.76 4.59
C PRO A 201 -5.08 9.19 4.38
N ASP A 202 -6.00 10.00 3.84
CA ASP A 202 -7.39 9.60 3.61
C ASP A 202 -7.61 8.92 2.25
N SER A 203 -6.54 8.69 1.46
CA SER A 203 -6.66 8.04 0.14
C SER A 203 -6.80 6.52 0.22
N ALA A 204 -6.45 5.90 1.35
CA ALA A 204 -6.59 4.46 1.58
C ALA A 204 -8.06 4.11 1.86
N VAL A 205 -8.78 3.69 0.83
CA VAL A 205 -10.22 3.39 0.93
C VAL A 205 -10.50 1.90 0.84
N ASN A 206 -9.76 1.18 -0.02
CA ASN A 206 -10.07 -0.21 -0.29
C ASN A 206 -9.61 -1.12 0.86
N LEU A 207 -10.38 -2.17 1.11
CA LEU A 207 -10.14 -3.13 2.19
C LEU A 207 -10.24 -4.55 1.65
N ALA A 208 -9.47 -5.46 2.24
CA ALA A 208 -9.58 -6.89 2.01
C ALA A 208 -9.79 -7.63 3.34
N VAL A 209 -10.75 -8.55 3.36
CA VAL A 209 -11.00 -9.42 4.52
C VAL A 209 -10.55 -10.84 4.18
N TYR A 210 -9.57 -11.34 4.93
CA TYR A 210 -9.04 -12.69 4.82
C TYR A 210 -9.69 -13.57 5.86
N SER A 211 -10.49 -14.53 5.43
CA SER A 211 -11.27 -15.40 6.30
C SER A 211 -10.99 -16.88 6.05
N PRO A 212 -10.97 -17.73 7.09
CA PRO A 212 -10.97 -19.19 6.91
C PRO A 212 -12.31 -19.75 6.42
N TYR A 213 -13.37 -18.94 6.34
CA TYR A 213 -14.73 -19.37 6.01
C TYR A 213 -15.25 -18.71 4.73
N TRP A 214 -15.76 -19.55 3.83
CA TRP A 214 -16.47 -19.12 2.64
C TRP A 214 -17.92 -18.80 2.98
N ILE A 215 -18.40 -17.63 2.54
CA ILE A 215 -19.79 -17.21 2.63
C ILE A 215 -20.38 -17.32 1.23
N GLU A 216 -21.55 -17.94 1.13
CA GLU A 216 -22.25 -18.03 -0.15
C GLU A 216 -22.82 -16.68 -0.57
N LYS A 217 -22.87 -16.44 -1.88
CA LYS A 217 -23.28 -15.16 -2.47
C LYS A 217 -24.56 -14.57 -1.86
N THR A 218 -25.64 -15.35 -1.75
CA THR A 218 -26.92 -14.86 -1.24
C THR A 218 -26.84 -14.47 0.23
N SER A 219 -26.12 -15.24 1.05
CA SER A 219 -25.89 -14.92 2.45
C SER A 219 -25.00 -13.68 2.61
N LEU A 220 -24.04 -13.47 1.71
CA LEU A 220 -23.21 -12.27 1.71
C LEU A 220 -24.02 -11.01 1.35
N GLN A 221 -24.96 -11.12 0.40
CA GLN A 221 -25.89 -10.04 0.07
C GLN A 221 -26.76 -9.66 1.27
N GLU A 222 -27.39 -10.65 1.92
CA GLU A 222 -28.24 -10.42 3.10
C GLU A 222 -27.44 -9.85 4.29
N LEU A 223 -26.20 -10.32 4.49
CA LEU A 223 -25.33 -9.84 5.56
C LEU A 223 -24.95 -8.37 5.40
N LEU A 224 -24.65 -7.94 4.17
CA LEU A 224 -24.10 -6.62 3.88
C LEU A 224 -25.15 -5.59 3.46
N GLU A 225 -26.40 -6.00 3.17
CA GLU A 225 -27.50 -5.10 2.84
C GLU A 225 -27.67 -3.91 3.81
N PRO A 226 -27.53 -4.07 5.15
CA PRO A 226 -27.70 -2.96 6.08
C PRO A 226 -26.66 -1.83 5.93
N VAL A 227 -25.47 -2.14 5.40
CA VAL A 227 -24.34 -1.21 5.33
C VAL A 227 -24.02 -0.78 3.90
N LEU A 228 -24.14 -1.69 2.93
CA LEU A 228 -23.82 -1.46 1.51
C LEU A 228 -25.06 -1.26 0.63
N GLY A 229 -26.26 -1.53 1.15
CA GLY A 229 -27.50 -1.49 0.37
C GLY A 229 -27.64 -2.69 -0.58
N GLU A 230 -28.44 -2.52 -1.63
CA GLU A 230 -28.69 -3.58 -2.61
C GLU A 230 -27.44 -3.91 -3.43
N LEU A 231 -27.06 -5.19 -3.45
CA LEU A 231 -25.91 -5.71 -4.18
C LEU A 231 -26.38 -6.57 -5.36
N SER A 232 -25.83 -6.29 -6.55
CA SER A 232 -26.13 -7.01 -7.80
C SER A 232 -24.94 -7.80 -8.30
N SER A 233 -25.14 -8.92 -9.02
CA SER A 233 -24.03 -9.55 -9.78
C SER A 233 -23.85 -8.98 -11.18
N ASP A 234 -24.78 -8.16 -11.63
CA ASP A 234 -24.63 -7.43 -12.88
C ASP A 234 -23.81 -6.17 -12.59
N PRO A 235 -22.62 -5.98 -13.21
CA PRO A 235 -21.86 -4.73 -13.12
C PRO A 235 -22.61 -3.51 -13.66
N GLY A 236 -23.75 -3.73 -14.32
CA GLY A 236 -24.50 -2.69 -15.00
C GLY A 236 -23.86 -2.35 -16.35
N VAL A 237 -24.42 -1.34 -17.01
CA VAL A 237 -23.90 -0.88 -18.31
C VAL A 237 -22.71 0.05 -18.04
N PRO A 238 -21.51 -0.22 -18.61
CA PRO A 238 -20.37 0.66 -18.45
C PRO A 238 -20.73 2.09 -18.88
N GLU A 239 -20.26 3.06 -18.11
CA GLU A 239 -20.55 4.47 -18.38
C GLU A 239 -20.06 4.82 -19.79
N ARG A 240 -20.93 5.46 -20.59
CA ARG A 240 -20.58 5.76 -21.98
C ARG A 240 -19.41 6.74 -21.98
N PRO A 241 -18.29 6.44 -22.69
CA PRO A 241 -17.17 7.35 -22.74
C PRO A 241 -17.61 8.71 -23.27
N SER A 242 -17.14 9.76 -22.62
CA SER A 242 -17.37 11.15 -22.98
C SER A 242 -16.88 11.44 -24.40
N ARG A 243 -17.33 12.55 -25.00
CA ARG A 243 -16.90 12.93 -26.36
C ARG A 243 -15.38 13.10 -26.49
N SER A 244 -14.72 13.58 -25.43
CA SER A 244 -13.26 13.71 -25.39
C SER A 244 -12.58 12.34 -25.32
N GLN A 245 -13.03 11.44 -24.45
CA GLN A 245 -12.50 10.07 -24.35
C GLN A 245 -12.64 9.33 -25.68
N ARG A 246 -13.82 9.37 -26.32
CA ARG A 246 -14.01 8.75 -27.64
C ARG A 246 -13.11 9.32 -28.72
N ARG A 247 -12.74 10.59 -28.61
CA ARG A 247 -11.82 11.23 -29.55
C ARG A 247 -10.39 10.70 -29.34
N LEU A 248 -9.94 10.65 -28.09
CA LEU A 248 -8.66 10.07 -27.69
C LEU A 248 -8.56 8.59 -28.08
N GLU A 249 -9.59 7.79 -27.80
CA GLU A 249 -9.68 6.38 -28.19
C GLU A 249 -9.53 6.22 -29.70
N ARG A 250 -10.22 7.03 -30.51
CA ARG A 250 -10.08 7.00 -31.98
C ARG A 250 -8.69 7.42 -32.46
N GLU A 251 -8.11 8.44 -31.84
CA GLU A 251 -6.76 8.89 -32.17
C GLU A 251 -5.74 7.78 -31.83
N ALA A 252 -5.87 7.15 -30.65
CA ALA A 252 -5.07 6.00 -30.25
C ALA A 252 -5.24 4.81 -31.20
N GLU A 253 -6.49 4.38 -31.49
CA GLU A 253 -6.79 3.33 -32.46
C GLU A 253 -6.15 3.60 -33.83
N SER A 254 -6.15 4.86 -34.28
CA SER A 254 -5.55 5.24 -35.56
C SER A 254 -4.03 5.08 -35.56
N LEU A 255 -3.36 5.47 -34.47
CA LEU A 255 -1.92 5.33 -34.30
C LEU A 255 -1.51 3.86 -34.21
N VAL A 256 -2.22 3.09 -33.39
CA VAL A 256 -1.96 1.64 -33.24
C VAL A 256 -2.18 0.92 -34.58
N THR A 257 -3.25 1.27 -35.31
CA THR A 257 -3.53 0.70 -36.63
C THR A 257 -2.44 1.06 -37.64
N ALA A 258 -1.91 2.29 -37.60
CA ALA A 258 -0.83 2.72 -38.47
C ALA A 258 0.49 1.99 -38.18
N GLN A 259 0.78 1.69 -36.90
CA GLN A 259 2.05 1.09 -36.48
C GLN A 259 2.07 -0.44 -36.62
N LEU A 260 0.99 -1.13 -36.23
CA LEU A 260 0.93 -2.60 -36.21
C LEU A 260 0.28 -3.19 -37.48
N GLY A 261 -0.53 -2.40 -38.18
CA GLY A 261 -1.33 -2.87 -39.32
C GLY A 261 -2.57 -3.66 -38.89
N LYS A 262 -3.60 -3.67 -39.76
CA LYS A 262 -4.91 -4.29 -39.47
C LYS A 262 -4.84 -5.80 -39.22
N GLU A 263 -3.98 -6.51 -39.93
CA GLU A 263 -3.85 -7.96 -39.79
C GLU A 263 -3.30 -8.36 -38.42
N LYS A 264 -2.25 -7.67 -37.95
CA LYS A 264 -1.67 -7.93 -36.63
C LYS A 264 -2.63 -7.56 -35.51
N LEU A 265 -3.39 -6.47 -35.67
CA LEU A 265 -4.46 -6.12 -34.74
C LEU A 265 -5.58 -7.16 -34.68
N ALA A 266 -6.01 -7.68 -35.83
CA ALA A 266 -7.03 -8.74 -35.87
C ALA A 266 -6.52 -10.03 -35.21
N TRP A 267 -5.24 -10.37 -35.40
CA TRP A 267 -4.61 -11.49 -34.70
C TRP A 267 -4.55 -11.26 -33.18
N ILE A 268 -4.10 -10.09 -32.71
CA ILE A 268 -4.08 -9.74 -31.27
C ILE A 268 -5.50 -9.78 -30.69
N ALA A 269 -6.50 -9.26 -31.40
CA ALA A 269 -7.88 -9.27 -30.94
C ALA A 269 -8.46 -10.69 -30.85
N ALA A 270 -8.12 -11.57 -31.81
CA ALA A 270 -8.53 -12.98 -31.78
C ALA A 270 -7.83 -13.73 -30.63
N GLU A 271 -6.54 -13.47 -30.40
CA GLU A 271 -5.77 -14.06 -29.31
C GLU A 271 -6.30 -13.59 -27.95
N ALA A 272 -6.57 -12.28 -27.80
CA ALA A 272 -7.16 -11.71 -26.60
C ALA A 272 -8.56 -12.29 -26.34
N ALA A 273 -9.41 -12.41 -27.38
CA ALA A 273 -10.73 -13.02 -27.23
C ALA A 273 -10.66 -14.50 -26.83
N ALA A 274 -9.68 -15.26 -27.36
CA ALA A 274 -9.45 -16.64 -26.95
C ALA A 274 -8.95 -16.73 -25.50
N PHE A 275 -8.06 -15.83 -25.10
CA PHE A 275 -7.59 -15.71 -23.72
C PHE A 275 -8.71 -15.32 -22.76
N ASP A 276 -9.54 -14.33 -23.10
CA ASP A 276 -10.71 -13.92 -22.32
C ASP A 276 -11.71 -15.06 -22.15
N GLN A 277 -11.92 -15.87 -23.22
CA GLN A 277 -12.79 -17.04 -23.16
C GLN A 277 -12.21 -18.12 -22.23
N GLU A 278 -10.91 -18.38 -22.29
CA GLU A 278 -10.21 -19.33 -21.44
C GLU A 278 -10.23 -18.87 -19.96
N VAL A 279 -9.86 -17.62 -19.69
CA VAL A 279 -9.88 -17.02 -18.35
C VAL A 279 -11.31 -16.98 -17.81
N GLY A 280 -12.29 -16.56 -18.62
CA GLY A 280 -13.71 -16.57 -18.23
C GLY A 280 -14.19 -17.97 -17.85
N SER A 281 -13.75 -19.00 -18.58
CA SER A 281 -14.07 -20.40 -18.26
C SER A 281 -13.41 -20.86 -16.95
N GLN A 282 -12.15 -20.46 -16.70
CA GLN A 282 -11.44 -20.75 -15.45
C GLN A 282 -12.09 -20.03 -14.25
N LEU A 283 -12.47 -18.76 -14.39
CA LEU A 283 -13.18 -18.00 -13.37
C LEU A 283 -14.54 -18.62 -13.03
N THR A 284 -15.28 -19.07 -14.04
CA THR A 284 -16.57 -19.77 -13.85
C THR A 284 -16.39 -21.06 -13.03
N ASN A 285 -15.24 -21.73 -13.14
CA ASN A 285 -14.92 -22.94 -12.39
C ASN A 285 -14.32 -22.68 -10.99
N SER A 286 -13.91 -21.45 -10.70
CA SER A 286 -13.20 -21.10 -9.45
C SER A 286 -14.11 -20.89 -8.24
N GLY A 287 -15.44 -20.81 -8.44
CA GLY A 287 -16.39 -20.44 -7.40
C GLY A 287 -16.34 -18.97 -6.98
N ALA A 288 -15.40 -18.18 -7.53
CA ALA A 288 -15.30 -16.76 -7.28
C ALA A 288 -16.52 -16.01 -7.83
N TYR A 289 -16.92 -14.95 -7.15
CA TYR A 289 -18.01 -14.10 -7.60
C TYR A 289 -17.76 -12.64 -7.23
N ALA A 290 -18.40 -11.75 -7.98
CA ALA A 290 -18.40 -10.32 -7.72
C ALA A 290 -19.83 -9.81 -7.50
N LEU A 291 -19.94 -8.85 -6.60
CA LEU A 291 -21.15 -8.10 -6.29
C LEU A 291 -20.87 -6.61 -6.49
N TYR A 292 -21.81 -5.88 -7.04
CA TYR A 292 -21.72 -4.47 -7.38
C TYR A 292 -22.78 -3.69 -6.63
N GLY A 293 -22.43 -2.49 -6.19
CA GLY A 293 -23.32 -1.61 -5.45
C GLY A 293 -22.96 -0.14 -5.63
N SER A 294 -23.84 0.72 -5.12
CA SER A 294 -23.65 2.17 -5.17
C SER A 294 -24.21 2.84 -3.91
N LEU A 295 -23.41 3.74 -3.32
CA LEU A 295 -23.83 4.60 -2.19
C LEU A 295 -24.23 6.02 -2.65
N GLY A 296 -24.46 6.18 -3.96
CA GLY A 296 -24.80 7.44 -4.63
C GLY A 296 -23.69 7.94 -5.55
N LEU A 297 -23.80 9.20 -5.99
CA LEU A 297 -22.96 9.79 -7.04
C LEU A 297 -21.46 9.61 -6.82
N GLY A 298 -20.82 8.78 -7.65
CA GLY A 298 -19.37 8.51 -7.65
C GLY A 298 -18.92 7.56 -6.53
N ALA A 299 -19.85 6.98 -5.77
CA ALA A 299 -19.59 6.02 -4.70
C ALA A 299 -19.99 4.60 -5.13
N ASP A 300 -19.68 4.28 -6.39
CA ASP A 300 -19.89 2.95 -6.97
C ASP A 300 -18.72 2.05 -6.57
N PHE A 301 -19.00 0.78 -6.30
CA PHE A 301 -18.00 -0.15 -5.81
C PHE A 301 -18.30 -1.57 -6.26
N PHE A 302 -17.31 -2.46 -6.10
CA PHE A 302 -17.55 -3.89 -6.15
C PHE A 302 -16.96 -4.59 -4.92
N LEU A 303 -17.55 -5.74 -4.62
CA LEU A 303 -17.14 -6.72 -3.63
C LEU A 303 -16.79 -8.01 -4.36
N GLY A 304 -15.50 -8.32 -4.45
CA GLY A 304 -15.00 -9.58 -4.98
C GLY A 304 -14.90 -10.62 -3.86
N ALA A 305 -15.28 -11.86 -4.13
CA ALA A 305 -15.05 -13.00 -3.26
C ALA A 305 -14.29 -14.08 -4.03
N GLU A 306 -13.11 -14.47 -3.56
CA GLU A 306 -12.28 -15.50 -4.19
C GLU A 306 -11.57 -16.37 -3.15
N ALA A 307 -11.21 -17.59 -3.54
CA ALA A 307 -10.42 -18.48 -2.71
C ALA A 307 -8.94 -18.37 -3.09
N GLY A 308 -8.09 -18.04 -2.12
CA GLY A 308 -6.65 -17.82 -2.34
C GLY A 308 -5.78 -18.50 -1.29
N THR A 309 -4.57 -18.91 -1.69
CA THR A 309 -3.54 -19.40 -0.74
C THR A 309 -2.45 -18.35 -0.48
N GLN A 310 -2.37 -17.35 -1.36
CA GLN A 310 -1.49 -16.20 -1.19
C GLN A 310 -2.14 -15.22 -0.22
N VAL A 311 -1.39 -14.84 0.81
CA VAL A 311 -1.82 -13.85 1.80
C VAL A 311 -0.73 -12.78 1.93
N PRO A 312 -1.11 -11.53 2.25
CA PRO A 312 -0.15 -10.47 2.52
C PRO A 312 0.83 -10.86 3.62
N CYS A 313 2.02 -10.28 3.56
CA CYS A 313 3.09 -10.53 4.52
C CYS A 313 2.63 -10.28 5.97
N ALA A 314 1.76 -9.30 6.20
CA ALA A 314 1.14 -9.02 7.50
C ALA A 314 0.38 -10.21 8.12
N LEU A 315 -0.12 -11.14 7.29
CA LEU A 315 -0.84 -12.35 7.72
C LEU A 315 0.04 -13.61 7.80
N ARG A 316 1.36 -13.51 7.64
CA ARG A 316 2.26 -14.68 7.66
C ARG A 316 2.23 -15.50 8.95
N PHE A 317 1.82 -14.88 10.06
CA PHE A 317 1.66 -15.56 11.35
C PHE A 317 0.20 -15.87 11.70
N HIS A 318 -0.73 -15.69 10.76
CA HIS A 318 -2.13 -16.01 10.99
C HIS A 318 -2.30 -17.51 11.33
N PRO A 319 -3.19 -17.90 12.26
CA PRO A 319 -3.36 -19.30 12.66
C PRO A 319 -3.74 -20.26 11.52
N ALA A 320 -4.36 -19.72 10.47
CA ALA A 320 -4.74 -20.45 9.26
C ALA A 320 -3.69 -20.36 8.13
N HIS A 321 -2.49 -19.82 8.38
CA HIS A 321 -1.42 -19.72 7.39
C HIS A 321 -1.14 -21.08 6.70
N GLY A 322 -0.94 -21.04 5.38
CA GLY A 322 -0.74 -22.22 4.54
C GLY A 322 -2.03 -23.00 4.20
N LYS A 323 -3.21 -22.53 4.63
CA LYS A 323 -4.51 -23.03 4.17
C LYS A 323 -5.15 -22.02 3.21
N PRO A 324 -6.08 -22.45 2.34
CA PRO A 324 -6.89 -21.52 1.54
C PRO A 324 -7.71 -20.58 2.44
N PHE A 325 -7.75 -19.31 2.07
CA PHE A 325 -8.61 -18.28 2.64
C PHE A 325 -9.70 -17.92 1.63
N ALA A 326 -10.88 -17.57 2.14
CA ALA A 326 -11.80 -16.71 1.42
C ALA A 326 -11.29 -15.26 1.53
N ILE A 327 -11.14 -14.60 0.40
CA ILE A 327 -10.67 -13.22 0.29
C ILE A 327 -11.85 -12.40 -0.19
N TYR A 328 -12.33 -11.49 0.66
CA TYR A 328 -13.39 -10.55 0.32
C TYR A 328 -12.77 -9.17 0.05
N GLN A 329 -12.75 -8.74 -1.20
CA GLN A 329 -12.14 -7.48 -1.65
C GLN A 329 -13.21 -6.42 -1.80
N LEU A 330 -13.18 -5.38 -0.97
CA LEU A 330 -14.01 -4.19 -1.07
C LEU A 330 -13.26 -3.13 -1.86
N GLN A 331 -13.67 -2.88 -3.10
CA GLN A 331 -12.98 -1.96 -4.00
C GLN A 331 -13.91 -0.85 -4.51
N TRP A 332 -13.49 0.38 -4.27
CA TRP A 332 -14.13 1.58 -4.79
C TRP A 332 -13.81 1.73 -6.29
N LEU A 333 -14.84 2.00 -7.10
CA LEU A 333 -14.71 2.26 -8.54
C LEU A 333 -14.57 3.77 -8.84
N GLY A 334 -14.21 4.57 -7.84
CA GLY A 334 -13.90 5.98 -8.00
C GLY A 334 -12.75 6.20 -8.99
N HIS A 335 -12.72 7.39 -9.59
CA HIS A 335 -11.62 7.74 -10.49
C HIS A 335 -10.33 7.86 -9.69
N PRO A 336 -9.22 7.24 -10.14
CA PRO A 336 -7.94 7.36 -9.47
C PRO A 336 -7.60 8.84 -9.29
N GLU A 337 -7.13 9.20 -8.09
CA GLU A 337 -6.82 10.58 -7.77
C GLU A 337 -5.56 11.03 -8.53
N GLY A 338 -4.58 10.12 -8.68
CA GLY A 338 -3.24 10.47 -9.16
C GLY A 338 -2.71 11.69 -8.40
N ASN A 339 -2.20 12.68 -9.13
CA ASN A 339 -1.69 13.93 -8.54
C ASN A 339 -2.72 15.07 -8.47
N ARG A 340 -4.00 14.80 -8.74
CA ARG A 340 -5.03 15.84 -8.83
C ARG A 340 -5.71 16.05 -7.48
N ARG A 341 -6.26 17.25 -7.28
CA ARG A 341 -7.14 17.51 -6.14
C ARG A 341 -8.54 16.96 -6.43
N LEU A 342 -9.09 16.23 -5.48
CA LEU A 342 -10.49 15.81 -5.53
C LEU A 342 -11.47 16.99 -5.49
N SER A 343 -12.51 16.90 -6.31
CA SER A 343 -13.68 17.76 -6.21
C SER A 343 -14.43 17.54 -4.90
N ARG A 344 -15.36 18.45 -4.56
CA ARG A 344 -16.21 18.29 -3.36
C ARG A 344 -17.06 17.02 -3.44
N VAL A 345 -17.56 16.67 -4.62
CA VAL A 345 -18.41 15.49 -4.81
C VAL A 345 -17.61 14.21 -4.57
N GLU A 346 -16.41 14.13 -5.14
CA GLU A 346 -15.52 12.96 -4.95
C GLU A 346 -15.09 12.80 -3.50
N ARG A 347 -14.78 13.89 -2.78
CA ARG A 347 -14.46 13.82 -1.34
C ARG A 347 -15.62 13.28 -0.50
N VAL A 348 -16.86 13.65 -0.86
CA VAL A 348 -18.05 13.12 -0.18
C VAL A 348 -18.28 11.66 -0.54
N ALA A 349 -18.06 11.26 -1.79
CA ALA A 349 -18.13 9.87 -2.22
C ALA A 349 -17.10 9.01 -1.48
N ARG A 350 -15.84 9.46 -1.43
CA ARG A 350 -14.75 8.83 -0.68
C ARG A 350 -15.14 8.59 0.77
N MET A 351 -15.55 9.64 1.48
CA MET A 351 -15.99 9.55 2.88
C MET A 351 -17.11 8.52 3.10
N LYS A 352 -18.10 8.49 2.20
CA LYS A 352 -19.20 7.51 2.29
C LYS A 352 -18.71 6.08 2.10
N VAL A 353 -17.87 5.86 1.11
CA VAL A 353 -17.34 4.53 0.80
C VAL A 353 -16.43 4.04 1.92
N THR A 354 -15.53 4.88 2.43
CA THR A 354 -14.67 4.55 3.58
C THR A 354 -15.51 4.05 4.76
N ASN A 355 -16.51 4.82 5.19
CA ASN A 355 -17.34 4.42 6.33
C ASN A 355 -18.09 3.10 6.07
N ALA A 356 -18.68 2.95 4.88
CA ALA A 356 -19.45 1.75 4.54
C ALA A 356 -18.56 0.51 4.39
N PHE A 357 -17.34 0.66 3.87
CA PHE A 357 -16.35 -0.41 3.76
C PHE A 357 -15.83 -0.82 5.13
N GLU A 358 -15.56 0.12 6.03
CA GLU A 358 -15.17 -0.21 7.41
C GLU A 358 -16.27 -1.00 8.13
N ASP A 359 -17.54 -0.57 8.00
CA ASP A 359 -18.67 -1.27 8.61
C ASP A 359 -18.89 -2.66 7.98
N ALA A 360 -18.77 -2.79 6.66
CA ALA A 360 -18.85 -4.08 5.97
C ALA A 360 -17.70 -5.02 6.34
N ALA A 361 -16.47 -4.51 6.39
CA ALA A 361 -15.30 -5.27 6.77
C ALA A 361 -15.37 -5.74 8.23
N ARG A 362 -15.92 -4.91 9.13
CA ARG A 362 -16.18 -5.29 10.52
C ARG A 362 -17.19 -6.44 10.62
N LEU A 363 -18.32 -6.34 9.92
CA LEU A 363 -19.32 -7.41 9.87
C LEU A 363 -18.74 -8.73 9.32
N LEU A 364 -17.96 -8.64 8.23
CA LEU A 364 -17.27 -9.81 7.65
C LEU A 364 -16.24 -10.40 8.63
N GLY A 365 -15.48 -9.55 9.31
CA GLY A 365 -14.52 -9.96 10.34
C GLY A 365 -15.19 -10.73 11.47
N GLU A 366 -16.33 -10.25 11.96
CA GLU A 366 -17.09 -10.89 13.05
C GLU A 366 -17.72 -12.22 12.63
N VAL A 367 -18.41 -12.24 11.49
CA VAL A 367 -19.17 -13.43 11.04
C VAL A 367 -18.25 -14.52 10.52
N ALA A 368 -17.21 -14.14 9.78
CA ALA A 368 -16.32 -15.07 9.09
C ALA A 368 -14.99 -15.27 9.82
N ALA A 369 -14.84 -14.80 11.07
CA ALA A 369 -13.55 -14.79 11.77
C ALA A 369 -12.42 -14.24 10.89
N GLY A 370 -12.74 -13.17 10.15
CA GLY A 370 -11.88 -12.57 9.15
C GLY A 370 -10.88 -11.59 9.76
N THR A 371 -9.67 -11.55 9.21
CA THR A 371 -8.68 -10.51 9.50
C THR A 371 -8.70 -9.49 8.38
N VAL A 372 -8.75 -8.20 8.74
CA VAL A 372 -8.91 -7.11 7.77
C VAL A 372 -7.58 -6.44 7.49
N VAL A 373 -7.35 -6.18 6.22
CA VAL A 373 -6.13 -5.60 5.67
C VAL A 373 -6.52 -4.44 4.76
N ASP A 374 -5.84 -3.31 4.88
CA ASP A 374 -6.03 -2.18 3.96
C ASP A 374 -5.30 -2.39 2.62
N GLU A 375 -5.51 -1.49 1.67
CA GLU A 375 -4.87 -1.57 0.36
C GLU A 375 -3.34 -1.44 0.38
N ASP A 376 -2.76 -0.92 1.48
CA ASP A 376 -1.32 -0.88 1.73
C ASP A 376 -0.79 -2.18 2.37
N SER A 377 -1.64 -3.19 2.52
CA SER A 377 -1.31 -4.45 3.19
C SER A 377 -1.07 -4.33 4.70
N PHE A 378 -1.56 -3.29 5.36
CA PHE A 378 -1.52 -3.16 6.82
C PHE A 378 -2.75 -3.74 7.49
N LEU A 379 -2.57 -4.31 8.69
CA LEU A 379 -3.68 -4.81 9.50
C LEU A 379 -4.54 -3.66 9.99
N VAL A 380 -5.85 -3.83 9.84
CA VAL A 380 -6.86 -2.90 10.35
C VAL A 380 -7.45 -3.48 11.62
N THR A 381 -7.38 -2.71 12.71
CA THR A 381 -8.03 -3.03 13.98
C THR A 381 -8.96 -1.91 14.39
N TRP A 382 -10.17 -2.27 14.80
CA TRP A 382 -11.13 -1.34 15.39
C TRP A 382 -11.13 -1.54 16.91
N ASN A 383 -11.11 -0.44 17.65
CA ASN A 383 -11.22 -0.45 19.12
C ASN A 383 -12.66 -0.60 19.58
#